data_AF-A0A257WEL8-F1
#
_entry.id   AF-A0A257WEL8-F1
#
_cell.length_a   1.000
_cell.length_b   1.000
_cell.length_c   1.000
_cell.angle_alpha   90.00
_cell.angle_beta   90.00
_cell.angle_gamma   90.00
#
_symmetry.space_group_name_H-M   'P 1'
#
loop_
_entity.id
_entity.type
_entity.pdbx_description
1 polymer ?
#
loop_
_entity_poly.entity_id
_entity_poly.type
_entity_poly.pdbx_seq_one_letter_code
_entity_poly.pdbx_strand_id
1 'polypeptide(L)'
;MTTCQQLAKHLREVHFGKNWTWVNMKDSLAGLSWKQATQKVADFNTIAVLVNHCTYYVRIQQKVLALAKLIEQMPESQLNEIFREKKYSTYHRNLMGMIEHTHYHLGQMVLLRKWIESNEEK
;
A
#
# COMPACT_ATOMS: atom_id res chain seq x y z
N MET A 1 -7.88 -21.71 3.75
CA MET A 1 -7.83 -20.25 3.54
C MET A 1 -8.20 -20.00 2.09
N THR A 2 -9.19 -19.16 1.83
CA THR A 2 -9.66 -18.86 0.46
C THR A 2 -8.77 -17.79 -0.21
N THR A 3 -8.92 -17.55 -1.51
CA THR A 3 -8.14 -16.53 -2.22
C THR A 3 -8.51 -15.12 -1.74
N CYS A 4 -9.79 -14.85 -1.48
CA CYS A 4 -10.24 -13.64 -0.81
C CYS A 4 -9.55 -13.43 0.55
N GLN A 5 -9.49 -14.48 1.38
CA GLN A 5 -8.79 -14.43 2.67
C GLN A 5 -7.29 -14.18 2.51
N GLN A 6 -6.64 -14.77 1.51
CA GLN A 6 -5.23 -14.54 1.19
C GLN A 6 -4.97 -13.09 0.76
N LEU A 7 -5.78 -12.53 -0.15
CA LEU A 7 -5.67 -11.15 -0.61
C LEU A 7 -5.89 -10.16 0.54
N ALA A 8 -6.92 -10.38 1.36
CA ALA A 8 -7.20 -9.57 2.54
C ALA A 8 -6.03 -9.60 3.54
N LYS A 9 -5.48 -10.79 3.80
CA LYS A 9 -4.30 -10.97 4.66
C LYS A 9 -3.10 -10.21 4.09
N HIS A 10 -2.79 -10.38 2.81
CA HIS A 10 -1.64 -9.73 2.17
C HIS A 10 -1.76 -8.20 2.17
N LEU A 11 -2.95 -7.67 1.85
CA LEU A 11 -3.24 -6.24 1.93
C LEU A 11 -3.03 -5.70 3.35
N ARG A 12 -3.48 -6.43 4.38
CA ARG A 12 -3.28 -6.04 5.78
C ARG A 12 -1.80 -6.07 6.15
N GLU A 13 -1.09 -7.11 5.76
CA GLU A 13 0.29 -7.33 6.17
C GLU A 13 1.30 -6.40 5.50
N VAL A 14 1.07 -5.95 4.26
CA VAL A 14 1.93 -4.92 3.65
C VAL A 14 1.79 -3.56 4.35
N HIS A 15 0.65 -3.29 4.98
CA HIS A 15 0.44 -2.06 5.73
C HIS A 15 0.90 -2.16 7.19
N PHE A 16 0.70 -3.32 7.84
CA PHE A 16 0.83 -3.46 9.29
C PHE A 16 1.83 -4.54 9.76
N GLY A 17 2.59 -5.15 8.85
CA GLY A 17 3.64 -6.11 9.17
C GLY A 17 3.16 -7.57 9.19
N LYS A 18 4.03 -8.46 9.69
CA LYS A 18 3.87 -9.94 9.68
C LYS A 18 3.84 -10.59 8.28
N ASN A 19 4.13 -9.83 7.23
CA ASN A 19 4.37 -10.37 5.90
C ASN A 19 5.76 -11.05 5.82
N TRP A 20 5.94 -11.90 4.80
CA TRP A 20 7.20 -12.62 4.56
C TRP A 20 8.38 -11.70 4.20
N THR A 21 8.11 -10.52 3.62
CA THR A 21 9.15 -9.57 3.20
C THR A 21 9.75 -8.78 4.36
N TRP A 22 9.20 -8.87 5.57
CA TRP A 22 9.56 -8.09 6.76
C TRP A 22 9.44 -6.56 6.64
N VAL A 23 9.17 -6.02 5.45
CA VAL A 23 8.98 -4.59 5.19
C VAL A 23 7.47 -4.28 5.11
N ASN A 24 7.03 -3.24 5.79
CA ASN A 24 5.63 -2.80 5.79
C ASN A 24 5.52 -1.29 6.01
N MET A 25 4.42 -0.67 5.56
CA MET A 25 4.25 0.77 5.64
C MET A 25 4.36 1.32 7.07
N LYS A 26 3.67 0.70 8.03
CA LYS A 26 3.62 1.20 9.41
C LYS A 26 5.02 1.31 10.00
N ASP A 27 5.79 0.23 9.94
CA ASP A 27 7.10 0.18 10.59
C ASP A 27 8.15 0.95 9.77
N SER A 28 8.10 0.89 8.44
CA SER A 28 9.04 1.60 7.56
C SER A 28 8.88 3.13 7.60
N LEU A 29 7.72 3.64 8.00
CA LEU A 29 7.45 5.07 8.11
C LEU A 29 7.38 5.56 9.57
N ALA A 30 7.49 4.66 10.53
CA ALA A 30 7.48 5.00 11.94
C ALA A 30 8.65 5.94 12.28
N GLY A 31 8.35 6.98 13.05
CA GLY A 31 9.33 7.96 13.52
C GLY A 31 9.67 9.09 12.54
N LEU A 32 9.14 9.07 11.31
CA LEU A 32 9.33 10.19 10.39
C LEU A 32 8.71 11.48 10.93
N SER A 33 9.51 12.54 10.98
CA SER A 33 8.99 13.87 11.26
C SER A 33 8.20 14.40 10.05
N TRP A 34 7.34 15.39 10.27
CA TRP A 34 6.64 16.05 9.17
C TRP A 34 7.62 16.71 8.18
N LYS A 35 8.78 17.19 8.67
CA LYS A 35 9.83 17.77 7.83
C LYS A 35 10.42 16.71 6.89
N GLN A 36 10.84 15.57 7.43
CA GLN A 36 11.33 14.45 6.63
C GLN A 36 10.28 13.94 5.64
N ALA A 37 9.03 13.80 6.09
CA ALA A 37 7.95 13.31 5.23
C ALA A 37 7.65 14.25 4.04
N THR A 38 7.85 15.56 4.21
CA THR A 38 7.56 16.58 3.19
C THR A 38 8.80 17.07 2.45
N GLN A 39 9.99 16.60 2.82
CA GLN A 39 11.24 16.96 2.17
C GLN A 39 11.28 16.45 0.73
N LYS A 40 11.62 17.35 -0.19
CA LYS A 40 11.80 17.06 -1.60
C LYS A 40 13.25 16.62 -1.85
N VAL A 41 13.44 15.55 -2.60
CA VAL A 41 14.75 15.06 -3.06
C VAL A 41 14.74 15.12 -4.58
N ALA A 42 15.50 16.06 -5.16
CA ALA A 42 15.46 16.34 -6.60
C ALA A 42 14.01 16.42 -7.13
N ASP A 43 13.70 15.74 -8.23
CA ASP A 43 12.36 15.73 -8.82
C ASP A 43 11.43 14.63 -8.27
N PHE A 44 11.91 13.75 -7.38
CA PHE A 44 11.12 12.64 -6.82
C PHE A 44 9.94 13.11 -5.98
N ASN A 45 8.83 12.36 -5.98
CA ASN A 45 7.73 12.62 -5.04
C ASN A 45 8.21 12.54 -3.59
N THR A 46 7.63 13.38 -2.72
CA THR A 46 7.91 13.31 -1.29
C THR A 46 7.29 12.06 -0.68
N ILE A 47 7.80 11.62 0.47
CA ILE A 47 7.22 10.46 1.19
C ILE A 47 5.74 10.72 1.50
N ALA A 48 5.37 11.93 1.93
CA ALA A 48 4.00 12.32 2.19
C ALA A 48 3.10 12.21 0.94
N VAL A 49 3.58 12.64 -0.23
CA VAL A 49 2.85 12.51 -1.50
C VAL A 49 2.65 11.04 -1.86
N LEU A 50 3.69 10.21 -1.72
CA LEU A 50 3.59 8.77 -2.01
C LEU A 50 2.63 8.06 -1.05
N VAL A 51 2.67 8.40 0.24
CA VAL A 51 1.75 7.85 1.25
C VAL A 51 0.32 8.23 0.91
N ASN A 52 0.08 9.49 0.58
CA ASN A 52 -1.24 9.93 0.14
C ASN A 52 -1.66 9.20 -1.15
N HIS A 53 -0.78 9.07 -2.15
CA HIS A 53 -1.07 8.34 -3.40
C HIS A 53 -1.48 6.88 -3.17
N CYS A 54 -0.73 6.15 -2.34
CA CYS A 54 -1.06 4.75 -2.02
C CYS A 54 -2.38 4.62 -1.25
N THR A 55 -2.67 5.59 -0.38
CA THR A 55 -3.85 5.54 0.49
C THR A 55 -5.05 6.30 -0.07
N TYR A 56 -4.93 7.07 -1.15
CA TYR A 56 -5.98 7.93 -1.68
C TYR A 56 -7.17 7.11 -2.20
N TYR A 57 -6.90 6.10 -3.04
CA TYR A 57 -7.94 5.18 -3.49
C TYR A 57 -8.51 4.33 -2.34
N VAL A 58 -7.71 4.07 -1.30
CA VAL A 58 -8.17 3.40 -0.07
C VAL A 58 -8.98 4.34 0.84
N ARG A 59 -8.75 5.65 0.79
CA ARG A 59 -9.53 6.69 1.49
C ARG A 59 -10.93 6.82 0.91
N ILE A 60 -11.07 6.60 -0.41
CA ILE A 60 -12.40 6.48 -1.06
C ILE A 60 -13.15 5.21 -0.57
N GLN A 61 -12.45 4.25 0.06
CA GLN A 61 -12.98 3.03 0.68
C GLN A 61 -12.82 2.99 2.24
N GLN A 62 -12.66 4.16 2.87
CA GLN A 62 -12.70 4.48 4.32
C GLN A 62 -11.67 3.92 5.33
N LYS A 63 -10.97 2.78 5.16
CA LYS A 63 -9.77 2.36 5.96
C LYS A 63 -9.25 1.03 5.41
N VAL A 64 -7.92 0.85 5.25
CA VAL A 64 -7.29 -0.42 4.77
C VAL A 64 -7.85 -1.64 5.50
N LEU A 65 -8.05 -1.54 6.82
CA LEU A 65 -8.58 -2.63 7.64
C LEU A 65 -10.06 -2.95 7.30
N ALA A 66 -10.86 -1.95 6.98
CA ALA A 66 -12.24 -2.14 6.54
C ALA A 66 -12.27 -2.81 5.16
N LEU A 67 -11.44 -2.34 4.22
CA LEU A 67 -11.30 -2.95 2.90
C LEU A 67 -10.85 -4.41 2.99
N ALA A 68 -9.82 -4.72 3.80
CA ALA A 68 -9.38 -6.10 4.01
C ALA A 68 -10.52 -6.99 4.54
N LYS A 69 -11.34 -6.50 5.47
CA LYS A 69 -12.50 -7.23 5.98
C LYS A 69 -13.57 -7.45 4.91
N LEU A 70 -13.82 -6.47 4.05
CA LEU A 70 -14.76 -6.61 2.94
C LEU A 70 -14.28 -7.64 1.91
N ILE A 71 -12.99 -7.61 1.56
CA ILE A 71 -12.39 -8.61 0.67
C ILE A 71 -12.51 -10.00 1.29
N GLU A 72 -12.24 -10.13 2.58
CA GLU A 72 -12.33 -11.40 3.32
C GLU A 72 -13.74 -12.02 3.31
N GLN A 73 -14.77 -11.17 3.23
CA GLN A 73 -16.19 -11.57 3.20
C GLN A 73 -16.75 -11.71 1.77
N MET A 74 -15.95 -11.38 0.75
CA MET A 74 -16.38 -11.39 -0.64
C MET A 74 -16.53 -12.85 -1.14
N PRO A 75 -17.63 -13.20 -1.84
CA PRO A 75 -17.77 -14.51 -2.47
C PRO A 75 -16.61 -14.78 -3.45
N GLU A 76 -16.05 -15.99 -3.42
CA GLU A 76 -14.94 -16.37 -4.30
C GLU A 76 -15.29 -16.25 -5.79
N SER A 77 -16.54 -16.51 -6.17
CA SER A 77 -17.02 -16.34 -7.55
C SER A 77 -16.83 -14.91 -8.08
N GLN A 78 -16.96 -13.91 -7.19
CA GLN A 78 -16.85 -12.50 -7.55
C GLN A 78 -15.44 -12.11 -7.97
N LEU A 79 -14.40 -12.86 -7.57
CA LEU A 79 -13.01 -12.60 -8.00
C LEU A 79 -12.84 -12.62 -9.52
N ASN A 80 -13.65 -13.41 -10.22
CA ASN A 80 -13.61 -13.58 -11.67
C ASN A 80 -14.50 -12.59 -12.42
N GLU A 81 -15.36 -11.84 -11.71
CA GLU A 81 -16.23 -10.85 -12.31
C GLU A 81 -15.43 -9.61 -12.73
N ILE A 82 -15.92 -8.92 -13.76
CA ILE A 82 -15.36 -7.65 -14.22
C ILE A 82 -15.57 -6.59 -13.13
N PHE A 83 -14.50 -5.88 -12.76
CA PHE A 83 -14.53 -4.95 -11.64
C PHE A 83 -15.49 -3.76 -11.86
N ARG A 84 -15.34 -3.04 -12.98
CA ARG A 84 -16.19 -1.88 -13.34
C ARG A 84 -16.41 -1.79 -14.85
N GLU A 85 -15.32 -1.89 -15.60
CA GLU A 85 -15.32 -1.93 -17.06
C GLU A 85 -14.34 -3.00 -17.51
N LYS A 86 -14.57 -3.59 -18.69
CA LYS A 86 -13.74 -4.67 -19.23
C LYS A 86 -12.25 -4.30 -19.30
N LYS A 87 -11.92 -3.04 -19.60
CA LYS A 87 -10.53 -2.52 -19.66
C LYS A 87 -9.80 -2.60 -18.31
N TYR A 88 -10.53 -2.61 -17.20
CA TYR A 88 -9.97 -2.73 -15.85
C TYR A 88 -9.81 -4.18 -15.41
N SER A 89 -10.21 -5.18 -16.20
CA SER A 89 -10.12 -6.61 -15.84
C SER A 89 -10.97 -6.97 -14.61
N THR A 90 -10.64 -8.07 -13.95
CA THR A 90 -11.43 -8.69 -12.88
C THR A 90 -11.12 -8.11 -11.50
N TYR A 91 -12.00 -8.37 -10.52
CA TYR A 91 -11.73 -8.05 -9.11
C TYR A 91 -10.38 -8.60 -8.65
N HIS A 92 -10.07 -9.86 -8.96
CA HIS A 92 -8.79 -10.48 -8.60
C HIS A 92 -7.59 -9.66 -9.10
N ARG A 93 -7.58 -9.30 -10.39
CA ARG A 93 -6.45 -8.55 -10.98
C ARG A 93 -6.28 -7.17 -10.34
N ASN A 94 -7.38 -6.48 -10.03
CA ASN A 94 -7.33 -5.16 -9.40
C ASN A 94 -6.85 -5.22 -7.95
N LEU A 95 -7.36 -6.18 -7.16
CA LEU A 95 -6.94 -6.36 -5.77
C LEU A 95 -5.46 -6.73 -5.68
N MET A 96 -5.00 -7.64 -6.53
CA MET A 96 -3.58 -7.99 -6.59
C MET A 96 -2.74 -6.80 -7.07
N GLY A 97 -3.18 -6.10 -8.12
CA GLY A 97 -2.49 -4.91 -8.63
C GLY A 97 -2.37 -3.79 -7.59
N MET A 98 -3.38 -3.61 -6.74
CA MET A 98 -3.32 -2.66 -5.62
C MET A 98 -2.22 -3.03 -4.62
N ILE A 99 -2.08 -4.31 -4.29
CA ILE A 99 -1.04 -4.80 -3.38
C ILE A 99 0.35 -4.64 -4.00
N GLU A 100 0.52 -5.02 -5.28
CA GLU A 100 1.77 -4.83 -6.05
C GLU A 100 2.20 -3.36 -6.08
N HIS A 101 1.26 -2.48 -6.42
CA HIS A 101 1.47 -1.03 -6.45
C HIS A 101 1.85 -0.46 -5.08
N THR A 102 1.26 -1.01 -4.01
CA THR A 102 1.62 -0.66 -2.63
C THR A 102 3.08 -1.02 -2.32
N HIS A 103 3.53 -2.23 -2.69
CA HIS A 103 4.93 -2.65 -2.52
C HIS A 103 5.89 -1.78 -3.34
N TYR A 104 5.52 -1.47 -4.58
CA TYR A 104 6.32 -0.62 -5.46
C TYR A 104 6.63 0.74 -4.83
N HIS A 105 5.60 1.44 -4.33
CA HIS A 105 5.79 2.74 -3.69
C HIS A 105 6.40 2.65 -2.29
N LEU A 106 6.16 1.56 -1.55
CA LEU A 106 6.85 1.33 -0.28
C LEU A 106 8.37 1.27 -0.47
N GLY A 107 8.85 0.62 -1.53
CA GLY A 107 10.27 0.63 -1.90
C GLY A 107 10.82 2.04 -2.13
N GLN A 108 10.08 2.87 -2.87
CA GLN A 108 10.44 4.28 -3.10
C GLN A 108 10.52 5.07 -1.79
N MET A 109 9.55 4.90 -0.89
CA MET A 109 9.53 5.58 0.41
C MET A 109 10.71 5.17 1.28
N VAL A 110 11.07 3.88 1.31
CA VAL A 110 12.20 3.38 2.10
C VAL A 110 13.53 3.96 1.59
N LEU A 111 13.71 4.05 0.27
CA LEU A 111 14.92 4.65 -0.31
C LEU A 111 15.01 6.15 -0.02
N LEU A 112 13.90 6.88 -0.17
CA LEU A 112 13.85 8.31 0.15
C LEU A 112 14.12 8.57 1.64
N ARG A 113 13.53 7.77 2.53
CA ARG A 113 13.79 7.86 3.97
C ARG A 113 15.27 7.70 4.28
N LYS A 114 15.89 6.63 3.78
CA LYS A 114 17.32 6.36 3.99
C LYS A 114 18.19 7.49 3.46
N TRP A 115 17.85 8.04 2.29
CA TRP A 115 18.56 9.18 1.72
C TRP A 115 18.46 10.41 2.62
N ILE A 116 17.26 10.76 3.07
CA ILE A 116 17.01 11.91 3.95
C ILE A 116 17.77 11.75 5.27
N GLU A 117 17.62 10.60 5.95
CA GLU A 117 18.30 10.32 7.23
C GLU A 117 19.83 10.34 7.11
N SER A 118 20.39 9.94 5.96
CA SER A 118 21.85 9.96 5.74
C SER A 118 22.40 11.36 5.42
N ASN A 119 21.54 12.31 5.05
CA ASN A 119 21.90 13.68 4.68
C ASN A 119 21.36 14.72 5.67
N GLU A 120 20.75 14.29 6.78
CA GLU A 120 20.48 15.19 7.91
C GLU A 120 21.80 15.51 8.60
N GLU A 121 22.11 16.81 8.71
CA GLU A 121 23.17 17.27 9.60
C GLU A 121 22.85 16.79 11.02
N LYS A 122 23.78 16.06 11.64
CA LYS A 122 23.66 15.62 13.03
C LYS A 122 23.77 16.80 13.99
#